data_AF-A0A820EKV9-F1
#
_entry.id   AF-A0A820EKV9-F1
#
_cell.length_a   1.000
_cell.length_b   1.000
_cell.length_c   1.000
_cell.angle_alpha   90.00
_cell.angle_beta   90.00
_cell.angle_gamma   90.00
#
_symmetry.space_group_name_H-M   'P 1'
#
loop_
_entity.id
_entity.type
_entity.pdbx_description
1 polymer ?
#
loop_
_entity_poly.entity_id
_entity_poly.type
_entity_poly.pdbx_seq_one_letter_code
_entity_poly.pdbx_strand_id
1 'polypeptide(L)'
;RATVDFSVGPKPISAFAYHARTLNDKRRDFRLLIADPNRPGHGIANPVIWLNTPVVTEAQTATTIVYSLTIANPMDGWEGFYIQVNFPGADGTVLELTTETQIVPDTYPTNDCSGDSCYGTLV
;
A
#
# COMPACT_ATOMS: atom_id res chain seq x y z
N ARG A 1 -11.29 1.10 -4.87
CA ARG A 1 -12.53 1.71 -4.34
C ARG A 1 -12.73 1.21 -2.91
N ALA A 2 -13.14 2.07 -1.98
CA ALA A 2 -13.43 1.73 -0.60
C ALA A 2 -14.76 2.36 -0.17
N THR A 3 -15.57 1.62 0.57
CA THR A 3 -16.85 2.12 1.11
C THR A 3 -16.74 2.18 2.61
N VAL A 4 -17.07 3.32 3.19
CA VAL A 4 -17.10 3.54 4.63
C VAL A 4 -18.54 3.75 5.05
N ASP A 5 -19.08 2.80 5.81
CA ASP A 5 -20.37 2.90 6.49
C ASP A 5 -20.15 3.39 7.93
N PHE A 6 -20.76 4.51 8.27
CA PHE A 6 -20.75 5.10 9.61
C PHE A 6 -22.17 5.30 10.14
N SER A 7 -23.12 4.47 9.70
CA SER A 7 -24.49 4.42 10.23
C SER A 7 -24.54 4.17 11.74
N VAL A 8 -23.57 3.42 12.27
CA VAL A 8 -23.38 3.16 13.69
C VAL A 8 -21.97 3.59 14.09
N GLY A 9 -21.73 4.90 14.14
CA GLY A 9 -20.43 5.42 14.55
C GLY A 9 -20.20 6.88 14.18
N PRO A 10 -19.03 7.42 14.51
CA PRO A 10 -18.66 8.76 14.10
C PRO A 10 -18.33 8.81 12.61
N LYS A 11 -18.65 9.95 11.98
CA LYS A 11 -18.23 10.25 10.61
C LYS A 11 -16.69 10.33 10.53
N PRO A 12 -16.06 9.86 9.43
CA PRO A 12 -14.64 10.08 9.18
C PRO A 12 -14.24 11.56 9.23
N ILE A 13 -13.04 11.83 9.77
CA ILE A 13 -12.41 13.15 9.80
C ILE A 13 -11.76 13.45 8.45
N SER A 14 -11.03 12.47 7.90
CA SER A 14 -10.28 12.60 6.65
C SER A 14 -10.01 11.25 6.02
N ALA A 15 -9.66 11.26 4.73
CA ALA A 15 -9.17 10.08 4.04
C ALA A 15 -8.04 10.45 3.06
N PHE A 16 -7.03 9.59 2.98
CA PHE A 16 -5.84 9.78 2.15
C PHE A 16 -5.53 8.49 1.37
N ALA A 17 -5.04 8.65 0.16
CA ALA A 17 -4.43 7.59 -0.62
C ALA A 17 -2.93 7.59 -0.34
N TYR A 18 -2.40 6.48 0.17
CA TYR A 18 -0.98 6.24 0.31
C TYR A 18 -0.49 5.42 -0.87
N HIS A 19 0.68 5.77 -1.41
CA HIS A 19 1.29 5.05 -2.52
C HIS A 19 2.82 5.11 -2.45
N ALA A 20 3.48 4.09 -2.98
CA ALA A 20 4.93 4.00 -3.08
C ALA A 20 5.34 3.24 -4.34
N ARG A 21 6.44 3.64 -4.96
CA ARG A 21 7.04 2.95 -6.12
C ARG A 21 8.28 2.17 -5.72
N THR A 22 8.44 0.97 -6.27
CA THR A 22 9.71 0.25 -6.19
C THR A 22 10.78 0.99 -7.00
N LEU A 23 12.05 0.74 -6.67
CA LEU A 23 13.18 1.39 -7.33
C LEU A 23 13.55 0.76 -8.68
N ASN A 24 13.11 -0.48 -8.91
CA ASN A 24 13.33 -1.25 -10.13
C ASN A 24 12.30 -2.39 -10.24
N ASP A 25 12.46 -3.21 -11.28
CA ASP A 25 11.68 -4.38 -11.66
C ASP A 25 12.25 -5.72 -11.13
N LYS A 26 13.30 -5.68 -10.31
CA LYS A 26 13.91 -6.90 -9.76
C LYS A 26 13.25 -7.36 -8.46
N ARG A 27 12.61 -6.43 -7.74
CA ARG A 27 12.11 -6.67 -6.39
C ARG A 27 10.78 -5.94 -6.16
N ARG A 28 9.70 -6.73 -6.01
CA ARG A 28 8.36 -6.28 -5.58
C ARG A 28 8.32 -6.17 -4.06
N ASP A 29 9.09 -5.24 -3.49
CA ASP A 29 9.23 -5.03 -2.03
C ASP A 29 9.14 -3.54 -1.68
N PHE A 30 8.27 -3.22 -0.73
CA PHE A 30 7.96 -1.84 -0.32
C PHE A 30 8.45 -1.51 1.09
N ARG A 31 9.24 -2.40 1.70
CA ARG A 31 9.80 -2.20 3.04
C ARG A 31 11.00 -1.27 2.99
N LEU A 32 11.12 -0.39 3.99
CA LEU A 32 12.24 0.55 4.13
C LEU A 32 13.59 -0.14 4.45
N LEU A 33 13.54 -1.33 5.06
CA LEU A 33 14.72 -2.11 5.42
C LEU A 33 14.62 -3.50 4.79
N ILE A 34 15.65 -3.88 4.04
CA ILE A 34 15.76 -5.19 3.38
C ILE A 34 17.06 -5.88 3.80
N ALA A 35 17.14 -7.20 3.63
CA ALA A 35 18.38 -7.93 3.86
C ALA A 35 19.44 -7.54 2.82
N ASP A 36 20.70 -7.41 3.26
CA ASP A 36 21.85 -7.13 2.40
C ASP A 36 22.23 -8.36 1.56
N PRO A 37 22.12 -8.32 0.22
CA PRO A 37 22.50 -9.45 -0.64
C PRO A 37 24.00 -9.78 -0.57
N ASN A 38 24.84 -8.83 -0.15
CA ASN A 38 26.29 -9.00 -0.07
C ASN A 38 26.78 -9.36 1.34
N ARG A 39 25.94 -9.20 2.37
CA ARG A 39 26.33 -9.40 3.78
C ARG A 39 25.21 -10.10 4.57
N PRO A 40 25.20 -11.43 4.63
CA PRO A 40 24.20 -12.20 5.37
C PRO A 40 24.08 -11.74 6.83
N GLY A 41 22.85 -11.57 7.32
CA GLY A 41 22.55 -11.10 8.68
C GLY A 41 22.53 -9.57 8.86
N HIS A 42 22.84 -8.81 7.82
CA HIS A 42 22.75 -7.34 7.83
C HIS A 42 21.56 -6.86 7.02
N GLY A 43 21.07 -5.66 7.38
CA GLY A 43 20.04 -4.94 6.63
C GLY A 43 20.61 -3.72 5.94
N ILE A 44 20.08 -3.38 4.77
CA ILE A 44 20.33 -2.14 4.04
C ILE A 44 19.04 -1.37 3.83
N ALA A 45 19.14 -0.04 3.74
CA ALA A 45 18.00 0.79 3.44
C ALA A 45 17.52 0.53 2.00
N ASN A 46 16.23 0.35 1.84
CA ASN A 46 15.51 0.33 0.58
C ASN A 46 14.62 1.58 0.54
N PRO A 47 15.03 2.66 -0.15
CA PRO A 47 14.35 3.96 -0.10
C PRO A 47 13.00 4.00 -0.85
N VAL A 48 12.13 3.02 -0.61
CA VAL A 48 10.74 3.02 -1.05
C VAL A 48 9.93 3.85 -0.05
N ILE A 49 9.61 5.08 -0.45
CA ILE A 49 8.93 6.06 0.39
C ILE A 49 7.44 6.05 0.07
N TRP A 50 6.62 5.91 1.11
CA TRP A 50 5.16 6.04 1.02
C TRP A 50 4.76 7.51 1.12
N LEU A 51 4.18 8.02 0.03
CA LEU A 51 3.64 9.37 -0.06
C LEU A 51 2.12 9.30 0.04
N ASN A 52 1.51 10.35 0.57
CA ASN A 52 0.07 10.46 0.66
C ASN A 52 -0.50 11.63 -0.15
N THR A 53 -1.70 11.44 -0.68
CA THR A 53 -2.50 12.47 -1.34
C THR A 53 -3.94 12.38 -0.85
N PRO A 54 -4.72 13.47 -0.87
CA PRO A 54 -6.15 13.39 -0.59
C PRO A 54 -6.83 12.40 -1.55
N VAL A 55 -7.63 11.47 -1.02
CA VAL A 55 -8.36 10.50 -1.84
C VAL A 55 -9.62 11.15 -2.44
N VAL A 56 -10.02 10.72 -3.63
CA VAL A 56 -11.24 11.21 -4.28
C VAL A 56 -12.46 10.66 -3.56
N THR A 57 -13.40 11.55 -3.21
CA THR A 57 -14.75 11.15 -2.77
C THR A 57 -15.63 11.00 -3.99
N GLU A 58 -16.03 9.76 -4.29
CA GLU A 58 -16.86 9.42 -5.45
C GLU A 58 -18.34 9.66 -5.16
N ALA A 59 -18.80 9.31 -3.96
CA ALA A 59 -20.17 9.53 -3.52
C ALA A 59 -20.24 9.68 -1.99
N GLN A 60 -21.23 10.43 -1.51
CA GLN A 60 -21.48 10.61 -0.08
C GLN A 60 -22.98 10.71 0.20
N THR A 61 -23.44 9.99 1.21
CA THR A 61 -24.79 10.09 1.79
C THR A 61 -24.70 10.60 3.23
N ALA A 62 -25.82 10.60 3.94
CA ALA A 62 -25.85 10.93 5.37
C ALA A 62 -25.06 9.95 6.25
N THR A 63 -24.88 8.70 5.82
CA THR A 63 -24.29 7.61 6.63
C THR A 63 -23.20 6.81 5.93
N THR A 64 -22.85 7.16 4.68
CA THR A 64 -21.89 6.41 3.89
C THR A 64 -21.04 7.33 3.02
N ILE A 65 -19.75 7.03 2.90
CA ILE A 65 -18.85 7.67 1.93
C ILE A 65 -18.17 6.61 1.07
N VAL A 66 -18.09 6.83 -0.23
CA VAL A 66 -17.37 6.00 -1.19
C VAL A 66 -16.13 6.76 -1.66
N TYR A 67 -14.96 6.17 -1.42
CA TYR A 67 -13.68 6.68 -1.87
C TYR A 67 -13.16 5.89 -3.08
N SER A 68 -12.56 6.60 -4.03
CA SER A 68 -11.95 6.02 -5.21
C SER A 68 -10.51 6.48 -5.40
N LEU A 69 -9.71 5.56 -5.92
CA LEU A 69 -8.31 5.76 -6.26
C LEU A 69 -8.04 4.96 -7.53
N THR A 70 -7.39 5.61 -8.49
CA THR A 70 -6.95 5.00 -9.75
C THR A 70 -5.46 5.26 -9.89
N ILE A 71 -4.68 4.19 -10.00
CA ILE A 71 -3.24 4.23 -10.22
C ILE A 71 -2.96 3.61 -11.59
N ALA A 72 -2.19 4.31 -12.42
CA ALA A 72 -1.70 3.77 -13.68
C ALA A 72 -0.52 2.83 -13.41
N ASN A 73 -0.38 1.78 -14.23
CA ASN A 73 0.80 0.92 -14.13
C ASN A 73 2.06 1.76 -14.34
N PRO A 74 3.08 1.65 -13.47
CA PRO A 74 4.36 2.30 -13.72
C PRO A 74 5.03 1.69 -14.96
N MET A 75 5.91 2.46 -15.60
CA MET A 75 6.70 1.96 -16.74
C MET A 75 7.65 0.84 -16.32
N ASP A 76 8.26 0.98 -15.13
CA ASP A 76 9.17 0.00 -14.54
C ASP A 76 8.76 -0.30 -13.10
N GLY A 77 8.94 -1.55 -12.67
CA GLY A 77 8.68 -1.98 -11.29
C GLY A 77 7.19 -2.04 -10.92
N TRP A 78 6.89 -1.67 -9.69
CA TRP A 78 5.55 -1.75 -9.11
C TRP A 78 5.20 -0.51 -8.31
N GLU A 79 3.91 -0.20 -8.26
CA GLU A 79 3.32 0.80 -7.38
C GLU A 79 2.37 0.11 -6.40
N GLY A 80 2.70 0.19 -5.11
CA GLY A 80 1.87 -0.27 -4.01
C GLY A 80 1.03 0.89 -3.51
N PHE A 81 -0.25 0.67 -3.20
CA PHE A 81 -1.15 1.72 -2.73
C PHE A 81 -2.23 1.18 -1.79
N TYR A 82 -2.73 2.05 -0.91
CA TYR A 82 -3.88 1.79 -0.05
C TYR A 82 -4.61 3.09 0.30
N ILE A 83 -5.84 2.98 0.79
CA ILE A 83 -6.60 4.11 1.31
C ILE A 83 -6.57 4.04 2.84
N GLN A 84 -6.20 5.14 3.49
CA GLN A 84 -6.30 5.34 4.93
C GLN A 84 -7.48 6.27 5.23
N VAL A 85 -8.32 5.88 6.17
CA VAL A 85 -9.46 6.68 6.67
C VAL A 85 -9.27 6.92 8.15
N ASN A 86 -9.41 8.17 8.56
CA ASN A 86 -9.20 8.62 9.92
C ASN A 86 -10.55 8.90 10.59
N PHE A 87 -10.76 8.36 11.77
CA PHE A 87 -11.96 8.53 12.60
C PHE A 87 -11.58 9.16 13.94
N PRO A 88 -12.51 9.86 14.63
CA PRO A 88 -12.25 10.28 15.99
C PRO A 88 -12.14 9.05 16.91
N GLY A 89 -11.06 9.00 17.69
CA GLY A 89 -10.83 8.02 18.74
C GLY A 89 -11.18 8.56 20.13
N ALA A 90 -10.91 7.76 21.17
CA ALA A 90 -11.08 8.18 22.56
C ALA A 90 -10.08 9.29 22.93
N ASP A 91 -10.45 10.17 23.86
CA ASP A 91 -9.56 11.19 24.43
C ASP A 91 -8.85 12.09 23.41
N GLY A 92 -9.53 12.39 22.29
CA GLY A 92 -8.99 13.25 21.23
C GLY A 92 -7.96 12.56 20.33
N THR A 93 -7.80 11.24 20.43
CA THR A 93 -6.96 10.46 19.51
C THR A 93 -7.62 10.29 18.14
N VAL A 94 -6.86 9.79 17.16
CA VAL A 94 -7.35 9.44 15.83
C VAL A 94 -7.23 7.94 15.65
N LEU A 95 -8.33 7.30 15.26
CA LEU A 95 -8.33 5.91 14.83
C LEU A 95 -8.07 5.87 13.32
N GLU A 96 -7.02 5.17 12.91
CA GLU A 96 -6.64 5.01 11.51
C GLU A 96 -7.03 3.62 11.02
N LEU A 97 -7.82 3.56 9.94
CA LEU A 97 -8.17 2.32 9.25
C LEU A 97 -7.59 2.36 7.85
N THR A 98 -6.93 1.28 7.43
CA THR A 98 -6.40 1.13 6.08
C THR A 98 -7.12 0.03 5.33
N THR A 99 -7.29 0.20 4.02
CA THR A 99 -7.56 -0.94 3.14
C THR A 99 -6.33 -1.85 3.08
N GLU A 100 -6.50 -3.05 2.53
CA GLU A 100 -5.36 -3.85 2.12
C GLU A 100 -4.50 -3.07 1.10
N THR A 101 -3.18 -3.30 1.13
CA THR A 101 -2.27 -2.79 0.11
C THR A 101 -2.51 -3.53 -1.20
N GLN A 102 -2.82 -2.78 -2.24
CA GLN A 102 -2.93 -3.27 -3.61
C GLN A 102 -1.64 -2.90 -4.36
N ILE A 103 -1.24 -3.72 -5.33
CA ILE A 103 0.01 -3.51 -6.08
C ILE A 103 -0.27 -3.64 -7.57
N VAL A 104 0.21 -2.67 -8.35
CA VAL A 104 0.12 -2.66 -9.82
C VAL A 104 1.51 -2.52 -10.47
N PRO A 105 1.76 -3.17 -11.62
CA PRO A 105 0.92 -4.21 -12.22
C PRO A 105 0.87 -5.48 -11.36
N ASP A 106 -0.15 -6.33 -11.55
CA ASP A 106 -0.22 -7.61 -10.83
C ASP A 106 0.66 -8.66 -11.52
N THR A 107 1.97 -8.49 -11.35
CA THR A 107 3.01 -9.38 -11.87
C THR A 107 4.03 -9.67 -10.79
N TYR A 108 4.82 -10.73 -10.97
CA TYR A 108 5.93 -11.08 -10.08
C TYR A 108 7.27 -10.84 -10.79
N PRO A 109 8.34 -10.50 -10.03
CA PRO A 109 9.69 -10.31 -10.60
C PRO A 109 10.26 -11.58 -11.22
N THR A 110 9.70 -12.74 -10.87
CA THR A 110 10.14 -14.06 -11.33
C THR A 110 8.93 -14.87 -11.75
N ASN A 111 9.11 -15.75 -12.73
CA ASN A 111 8.07 -16.71 -13.11
C ASN A 111 7.84 -17.74 -11.99
N ASP A 112 6.67 -18.36 -12.01
CA ASP A 112 6.37 -19.51 -11.15
C ASP A 112 7.44 -20.60 -11.34
N CYS A 113 8.01 -21.07 -10.23
CA CYS A 113 8.95 -22.18 -10.23
C CYS A 113 8.40 -23.36 -9.42
N SER A 114 8.87 -24.57 -9.75
CA SER A 114 8.55 -25.80 -9.02
C SER A 114 9.70 -26.81 -9.09
N GLY A 115 9.71 -27.77 -8.17
CA GLY A 115 10.74 -28.81 -8.08
C GLY A 115 12.03 -28.38 -7.38
N ASP A 116 13.03 -29.25 -7.41
CA ASP A 116 14.26 -29.11 -6.60
C ASP A 116 15.16 -27.93 -7.01
N SER A 117 14.96 -27.38 -8.22
CA SER A 117 15.66 -26.18 -8.70
C SER A 117 14.94 -24.86 -8.34
N CYS A 118 13.77 -24.93 -7.68
CA CYS A 118 13.00 -23.74 -7.29
C CYS A 118 13.52 -23.19 -5.95
N TYR A 119 14.50 -22.29 -6.04
CA TYR A 119 15.01 -21.53 -4.91
C TYR A 119 15.11 -20.05 -5.24
N GLY A 120 14.96 -19.20 -4.22
CA GLY A 120 15.11 -17.76 -4.34
C GLY A 120 16.56 -17.34 -4.09
N THR A 121 17.06 -16.42 -4.91
CA THR A 121 18.29 -15.67 -4.62
C THR A 121 17.90 -14.31 -4.06
N LEU A 122 18.57 -13.87 -2.99
CA LEU A 122 18.36 -12.53 -2.45
C LEU A 122 18.87 -11.49 -3.45
N VAL A 123 17.99 -10.56 -3.87
CA VAL A 123 18.27 -9.56 -4.93
C VAL A 123 18.42 -8.13 -4.43
#